data_AF-W2MWW0-F1
#
_entry.id   AF-W2MWW0-F1
#
_cell.length_a   1.000
_cell.length_b   1.000
_cell.length_c   1.000
_cell.angle_alpha   90.00
_cell.angle_beta   90.00
_cell.angle_gamma   90.00
#
_symmetry.space_group_name_H-M   'P 1'
#
loop_
_entity.id
_entity.type
_entity.pdbx_description
1 polymer ?
#
loop_
_entity_poly.entity_id
_entity_poly.type
_entity_poly.pdbx_seq_one_letter_code
_entity_poly.pdbx_strand_id
1 'polypeptide(L)'
;MFERYMETLPAPRPNGVKIDQMHRKVRPFVPEQFHDDPLYAAPTPAEAAQSKDTKRARLKRRADMAAEAKRIQEERVDAPSFVDQLQGVMEDIEEARSSEAQRKKAVLLNEEEGAESFI
;
A
#
# COMPACT_ATOMS: atom_id res chain seq x y z
N MET A 1 -44.89 -24.10 -8.58
CA MET A 1 -44.44 -24.70 -7.30
C MET A 1 -42.98 -24.33 -7.10
N PHE A 2 -42.69 -23.28 -6.33
CA PHE A 2 -41.33 -22.77 -6.09
C PHE A 2 -40.54 -23.64 -5.08
N GLU A 3 -41.24 -24.45 -4.30
CA GLU A 3 -40.68 -25.33 -3.26
C GLU A 3 -39.67 -26.34 -3.80
N ARG A 4 -39.78 -26.76 -5.08
CA ARG A 4 -38.83 -27.67 -5.73
C ARG A 4 -37.41 -27.09 -5.83
N TYR A 5 -37.26 -25.77 -5.80
CA TYR A 5 -35.99 -25.06 -5.92
C TYR A 5 -35.52 -24.44 -4.59
N MET A 6 -36.27 -24.66 -3.51
CA MET A 6 -35.91 -24.18 -2.19
C MET A 6 -35.08 -25.25 -1.48
N GLU A 7 -33.82 -25.41 -1.91
CA GLU A 7 -32.86 -26.19 -1.13
C GLU A 7 -32.66 -25.53 0.23
N THR A 8 -33.07 -26.21 1.31
CA THR A 8 -32.88 -25.72 2.67
C THR A 8 -31.41 -25.87 3.06
N LEU A 9 -30.72 -24.73 3.14
CA LEU A 9 -29.34 -24.67 3.62
C LEU A 9 -29.28 -24.90 5.14
N PRO A 10 -28.20 -25.54 5.64
CA PRO A 10 -27.98 -25.64 7.08
C PRO A 10 -27.84 -24.23 7.69
N ALA A 11 -28.33 -24.08 8.92
CA ALA A 11 -28.19 -22.83 9.64
C ALA A 11 -26.71 -22.43 9.75
N PRO A 12 -26.37 -21.15 9.51
CA PRO A 12 -24.99 -20.71 9.56
C PRO A 12 -24.44 -20.88 10.98
N ARG A 13 -23.14 -21.21 11.07
CA ARG A 13 -22.47 -21.28 12.36
C ARG A 13 -22.55 -19.93 13.08
N PRO A 14 -22.81 -19.91 14.40
CA PRO A 14 -22.88 -18.68 15.17
C PRO A 14 -21.54 -17.94 15.11
N ASN A 15 -21.57 -16.67 14.72
CA ASN A 15 -20.36 -15.85 14.66
C ASN A 15 -20.20 -15.07 15.97
N GLY A 16 -19.20 -15.42 16.78
CA GLY A 16 -18.95 -14.77 18.07
C GLY A 16 -18.75 -13.25 17.97
N VAL A 17 -18.20 -12.72 16.87
CA VAL A 17 -18.09 -11.26 16.65
C VAL A 17 -19.46 -10.63 16.52
N LYS A 18 -20.39 -11.30 15.82
CA LYS A 18 -21.73 -10.78 15.60
C LYS A 18 -22.55 -10.85 16.88
N ILE A 19 -22.47 -11.95 17.63
CA ILE A 19 -23.15 -12.11 18.92
C ILE A 19 -22.68 -11.03 19.91
N ASP A 20 -21.36 -10.85 20.03
CA ASP A 20 -20.76 -9.78 20.84
C ASP A 20 -21.22 -8.37 20.40
N GLN A 21 -21.37 -8.16 19.08
CA GLN A 21 -21.88 -6.90 18.54
C GLN A 21 -23.36 -6.69 18.88
N MET A 22 -24.21 -7.71 18.71
CA MET A 22 -25.64 -7.62 19.00
C MET A 22 -25.86 -7.27 20.46
N HIS A 23 -25.18 -7.96 21.37
CA HIS A 23 -25.30 -7.72 22.79
C HIS A 23 -24.76 -6.34 23.24
N ARG A 24 -23.57 -5.93 22.78
CA ARG A 24 -22.92 -4.71 23.28
C ARG A 24 -23.34 -3.43 22.58
N LYS A 25 -23.55 -3.48 21.26
CA LYS A 25 -23.78 -2.29 20.44
C LYS A 25 -25.23 -2.11 20.05
N VAL A 26 -25.96 -3.19 19.82
CA VAL A 26 -27.33 -3.11 19.31
C VAL A 26 -28.32 -3.09 20.47
N ARG A 27 -28.18 -3.99 21.45
CA ARG A 27 -29.09 -4.13 22.59
C ARG A 27 -29.47 -2.80 23.27
N PRO A 28 -28.58 -1.82 23.50
CA PRO A 28 -28.97 -0.55 24.14
C PRO A 28 -30.01 0.28 23.38
N PHE A 29 -30.14 0.04 22.07
CA PHE A 29 -31.11 0.74 21.20
C PHE A 29 -32.33 -0.12 20.87
N VAL A 30 -32.44 -1.29 21.48
CA VAL A 30 -33.57 -2.21 21.30
C VAL A 30 -34.64 -1.83 22.31
N PRO A 31 -35.93 -1.72 21.91
CA PRO A 31 -37.01 -1.49 22.86
C PRO A 31 -37.08 -2.58 23.93
N GLU A 32 -37.52 -2.21 25.14
CA GLU A 32 -37.51 -3.13 26.29
C GLU A 32 -38.25 -4.45 26.03
N GLN A 33 -39.29 -4.40 25.22
CA GLN A 33 -40.12 -5.52 24.78
C GLN A 33 -39.31 -6.65 24.11
N PHE A 34 -38.14 -6.33 23.55
CA PHE A 34 -37.30 -7.26 22.80
C PHE A 34 -35.94 -7.52 23.49
N HIS A 35 -35.72 -7.02 24.71
CA HIS A 35 -34.46 -7.28 25.41
C HIS A 35 -34.23 -8.75 25.78
N ASP A 36 -35.32 -9.51 25.95
CA ASP A 36 -35.29 -10.93 26.29
C ASP A 36 -35.15 -11.84 25.06
N ASP A 37 -35.08 -11.27 23.85
CA ASP A 37 -34.85 -12.03 22.63
C ASP A 37 -33.44 -12.69 22.69
N PRO A 38 -33.33 -14.01 22.40
CA PRO A 38 -32.05 -14.71 22.31
C PRO A 38 -31.02 -14.02 21.40
N LEU A 39 -31.45 -13.24 20.42
CA LEU A 39 -30.59 -12.45 19.53
C LEU A 39 -29.71 -11.44 20.27
N TYR A 40 -30.20 -10.89 21.39
CA TYR A 40 -29.48 -9.91 22.21
C TYR A 40 -28.91 -10.48 23.51
N ALA A 41 -28.98 -11.81 23.67
CA ALA A 41 -28.43 -12.50 24.82
C ALA A 41 -26.93 -12.23 24.98
N ALA A 42 -26.47 -12.31 26.23
CA ALA A 42 -25.05 -12.15 26.52
C ALA A 42 -24.24 -13.26 25.82
N PRO A 43 -23.11 -12.93 25.16
CA PRO A 43 -22.27 -13.91 24.51
C PRO A 43 -21.70 -14.88 25.55
N THR A 44 -21.59 -16.15 25.15
CA THR A 44 -20.89 -17.15 25.98
C THR A 44 -19.39 -16.82 26.08
N PRO A 45 -18.67 -17.32 27.10
CA PRO A 45 -17.24 -17.09 27.24
C PRO A 45 -16.42 -17.50 26.00
N ALA A 46 -16.82 -18.60 25.35
CA ALA A 46 -16.18 -19.10 24.14
C ALA A 46 -16.39 -18.15 22.95
N GLU A 47 -17.61 -17.65 22.74
CA GLU A 47 -17.93 -16.69 21.66
C GLU A 47 -17.24 -15.35 21.87
N ALA A 48 -17.17 -14.89 23.14
CA ALA A 48 -16.45 -13.69 23.51
C ALA A 48 -14.93 -13.82 23.24
N ALA A 49 -14.34 -14.98 23.53
CA ALA A 49 -12.95 -15.28 23.21
C ALA A 49 -12.70 -15.27 21.69
N GLN A 50 -13.53 -16.00 20.93
CA GLN A 50 -13.45 -16.00 19.45
C GLN A 50 -13.58 -14.59 18.85
N SER A 51 -14.48 -13.76 19.40
CA SER A 51 -14.63 -12.36 18.98
C SER A 51 -13.34 -11.56 19.18
N LYS A 52 -12.71 -11.69 20.35
CA LYS A 52 -11.44 -11.02 20.68
C LYS A 52 -10.30 -11.48 19.78
N ASP A 53 -10.16 -12.79 19.58
CA ASP A 53 -9.09 -13.36 18.75
C ASP A 53 -9.23 -12.93 17.30
N THR A 54 -10.45 -12.95 16.77
CA THR A 54 -10.74 -12.48 15.42
C THR A 54 -10.42 -10.99 15.25
N LYS A 55 -10.78 -10.16 16.24
CA LYS A 55 -10.44 -8.73 16.23
C LYS A 55 -8.93 -8.50 16.29
N ARG A 56 -8.22 -9.26 17.14
CA ARG A 56 -6.76 -9.19 17.26
C ARG A 56 -6.05 -9.62 15.97
N ALA A 57 -6.49 -10.69 15.34
CA ALA A 57 -5.96 -11.15 14.05
C ALA A 57 -6.11 -10.10 12.95
N ARG A 58 -7.28 -9.44 12.88
CA ARG A 58 -7.52 -8.33 11.95
C ARG A 58 -6.61 -7.14 12.22
N LEU A 59 -6.40 -6.79 13.49
CA LEU A 59 -5.52 -5.70 13.87
C LEU A 59 -4.06 -6.01 13.50
N LYS A 60 -3.60 -7.23 13.79
CA LYS A 60 -2.26 -7.69 13.41
C LYS A 60 -2.04 -7.58 11.90
N ARG A 61 -2.97 -8.12 11.09
CA ARG A 61 -2.90 -8.02 9.63
C ARG A 61 -2.81 -6.59 9.14
N ARG A 62 -3.57 -5.65 9.74
CA ARG A 62 -3.48 -4.22 9.39
C ARG A 62 -2.12 -3.62 9.75
N ALA A 63 -1.57 -4.00 10.90
CA ALA A 63 -0.25 -3.54 11.33
C ALA A 63 0.85 -4.06 10.38
N ASP A 64 0.78 -5.33 10.00
CA ASP A 64 1.72 -5.95 9.07
C ASP A 64 1.69 -5.26 7.70
N MET A 65 0.48 -5.03 7.14
CA MET A 65 0.34 -4.28 5.87
C MET A 65 0.83 -2.84 5.98
N ALA A 66 0.61 -2.17 7.12
CA ALA A 66 1.11 -0.82 7.32
C ALA A 66 2.64 -0.77 7.46
N ALA A 67 3.25 -1.76 8.09
CA ALA A 67 4.71 -1.87 8.19
C ALA A 67 5.34 -2.13 6.82
N GLU A 68 4.74 -3.02 6.01
CA GLU A 68 5.16 -3.28 4.63
C GLU A 68 5.04 -2.02 3.76
N ALA A 69 3.92 -1.31 3.84
CA ALA A 69 3.74 -0.06 3.11
C ALA A 69 4.79 1.01 3.49
N LYS A 70 5.13 1.12 4.78
CA LYS A 70 6.20 2.02 5.25
C LYS A 70 7.55 1.62 4.69
N ARG A 71 7.90 0.34 4.71
CA ARG A 71 9.16 -0.16 4.15
C ARG A 71 9.28 0.16 2.66
N ILE A 72 8.21 -0.06 1.88
CA ILE A 72 8.18 0.29 0.45
C ILE A 72 8.36 1.80 0.26
N GLN A 73 7.78 2.61 1.16
CA GLN A 73 7.92 4.06 1.09
C GLN A 73 9.35 4.52 1.40
N GLU A 74 10.00 3.94 2.41
CA GLU A 74 11.40 4.23 2.76
C GLU A 74 12.34 3.85 1.60
N GLU A 75 12.17 2.66 1.00
CA GLU A 75 12.94 2.23 -0.17
C GLU A 75 12.76 3.16 -1.38
N ARG A 76 11.58 3.77 -1.54
CA ARG A 76 11.32 4.76 -2.59
C ARG A 76 11.97 6.13 -2.31
N VAL A 77 12.23 6.48 -1.06
CA VAL A 77 12.88 7.75 -0.70
C VAL A 77 14.39 7.67 -0.95
N ASP A 78 15.01 6.51 -0.74
CA ASP A 78 16.44 6.30 -0.97
C ASP A 78 16.81 6.11 -2.45
N ALA A 79 15.83 5.86 -3.32
CA ALA A 79 16.03 5.81 -4.77
C ALA A 79 16.06 7.24 -5.35
N PRO A 80 17.07 7.62 -6.15
CA PRO A 80 17.08 8.92 -6.81
C PRO A 80 15.81 9.06 -7.64
N SER A 81 15.12 10.20 -7.52
CA SER A 81 13.88 10.36 -8.24
C SER A 81 14.14 10.26 -9.75
N PHE A 82 13.16 9.83 -10.52
CA PHE A 82 13.30 9.77 -11.98
C PHE A 82 13.71 11.13 -12.58
N VAL A 83 13.32 12.22 -11.92
CA VAL A 83 13.69 13.58 -12.30
C VAL A 83 15.18 13.85 -12.03
N ASP A 84 15.68 13.48 -10.85
CA ASP A 84 17.10 13.65 -10.49
C ASP A 84 18.01 12.82 -11.41
N GLN A 85 17.58 11.60 -11.76
CA GLN A 85 18.30 10.74 -12.71
C GLN A 85 18.36 11.36 -14.11
N LEU A 86 17.25 11.93 -14.61
CA LEU A 86 17.23 12.59 -15.91
C LEU A 86 18.09 13.85 -15.95
N GLN A 87 18.11 14.61 -14.85
CA GLN A 87 18.88 15.83 -14.76
C GLN A 87 20.39 15.54 -14.81
N GLY A 88 20.86 14.51 -14.10
CA GLY A 88 22.25 14.05 -14.20
C GLY A 88 22.62 13.59 -15.62
N VAL A 89 21.74 12.85 -16.30
CA VAL A 89 21.98 12.41 -17.69
C VAL A 89 22.07 13.60 -18.66
N MET A 90 21.29 14.66 -18.44
CA MET A 90 21.36 15.87 -19.28
C MET A 90 22.66 16.64 -19.06
N GLU A 91 23.11 16.77 -17.80
CA GLU A 91 24.40 17.41 -17.46
C GLU A 91 25.59 16.67 -18.09
N ASP A 92 25.60 15.33 -18.02
CA ASP A 92 26.64 14.49 -18.65
C ASP A 92 26.68 14.68 -20.18
N ILE A 93 25.53 14.82 -20.83
CA ILE A 93 25.42 15.06 -22.27
C ILE A 93 25.95 16.46 -22.65
N GLU A 94 25.67 17.47 -21.83
CA GLU A 94 26.18 18.83 -22.05
C GLU A 94 27.69 18.90 -21.87
N GLU A 95 28.24 18.23 -20.85
CA GLU A 95 29.68 18.17 -20.61
C GLU A 95 30.42 17.42 -21.73
N ALA A 96 29.85 16.32 -22.23
CA ALA A 96 30.39 15.60 -23.38
C ALA A 96 30.43 16.49 -24.64
N ARG A 97 29.38 17.26 -24.91
CA ARG A 97 29.34 18.20 -26.06
C ARG A 97 30.34 19.34 -25.91
N SER A 98 30.49 19.88 -24.70
CA SER A 98 31.45 20.95 -24.40
C SER A 98 32.89 20.47 -24.59
N SER A 99 33.23 19.29 -24.06
CA SER A 99 34.57 18.71 -24.21
C SER A 99 34.90 18.34 -25.66
N GLU A 100 33.93 17.85 -26.43
CA GLU A 100 34.10 17.58 -27.86
C GLU A 100 34.32 18.88 -28.66
N ALA A 101 33.61 19.96 -28.32
CA ALA A 101 33.81 21.28 -28.92
C ALA A 101 35.21 21.85 -28.61
N GLN A 102 35.69 21.69 -27.38
CA GLN A 102 37.05 22.10 -27.00
C GLN A 102 38.12 21.30 -27.75
N ARG A 103 37.94 19.98 -27.91
CA ARG A 103 38.84 19.13 -28.69
C ARG A 103 38.89 19.56 -30.16
N LYS A 104 37.74 19.82 -30.77
CA LYS A 104 37.66 20.30 -32.17
C LYS A 104 38.32 21.67 -32.34
N LYS A 105 38.13 22.58 -31.38
CA LYS A 105 38.78 23.90 -31.38
C LYS A 105 40.30 23.78 -31.26
N ALA A 106 40.80 22.88 -30.41
CA ALA A 106 42.23 22.64 -30.26
C ALA A 106 42.86 22.04 -31.53
N VAL A 107 42.14 21.16 -32.25
CA VAL A 107 42.61 20.62 -33.53
C VAL A 107 42.72 21.72 -34.59
N LEU A 108 41.69 22.57 -34.71
CA LEU A 108 41.68 23.68 -35.68
C LEU A 108 42.82 24.68 -35.44
N LEU A 109 43.11 25.03 -34.17
CA LEU A 109 44.22 25.91 -33.83
C LEU A 109 45.59 25.33 -34.22
N ASN A 110 45.77 24.01 -34.06
CA ASN A 110 47.02 23.35 -34.47
C ASN A 110 47.16 23.25 -36.01
N GLU A 111 46.06 23.22 -36.75
CA GLU A 111 46.07 23.25 -38.23
C GLU A 111 46.38 24.65 -38.77
N GLU A 112 45.93 25.72 -38.09
CA GLU A 112 46.23 27.11 -38.45
C GLU A 112 47.69 27.48 -38.15
N GLU A 113 48.26 27.07 -37.01
CA GLU A 113 49.68 27.30 -36.70
C GLU A 113 50.64 26.49 -37.60
N GLY A 114 50.20 25.37 -38.16
CA GLY A 114 50.96 24.60 -39.14
C GLY A 114 51.06 25.29 -40.51
N ALA A 115 50.06 26.10 -40.88
CA ALA A 115 49.99 26.78 -42.18
C ALA A 115 50.84 28.06 -42.24
N GLU A 116 51.15 28.70 -41.11
CA GLU A 116 52.03 29.89 -41.06
C GLU A 116 53.54 29.55 -41.10
N SER A 117 53.90 28.26 -41.07
CA SER A 117 55.29 27.81 -41.16
C SER A 117 55.82 27.64 -42.60
N PHE A 118 55.01 27.95 -43.61
CA PHE A 118 55.35 27.77 -45.03
C PHE A 118 55.08 29.04 -45.87
N ILE A 119 55.67 30.17 -45.49
CA ILE A 119 55.90 31.33 -46.38
C ILE A 119 57.34 31.81 -46.22
#